data_AF-A0A0U3R6D4-F1
#
_entry.id   AF-A0A0U3R6D4-F1
#
_cell.length_a   1.000
_cell.length_b   1.000
_cell.length_c   1.000
_cell.angle_alpha   90.00
_cell.angle_beta   90.00
_cell.angle_gamma   90.00
#
_symmetry.space_group_name_H-M   'P 1'
#
loop_
_entity.id
_entity.type
_entity.pdbx_description
1 polymer ?
#
loop_
_entity_poly.entity_id
_entity_poly.type
_entity_poly.pdbx_seq_one_letter_code
_entity_poly.pdbx_strand_id
1 'polypeptide(L)' 'MYASREAGALGAKITGAGGGGCMYALAPGKQTEVATAIKIAGGVPMITKISREGLRIEDVI' A
#
# COMPACT_ATOMS: atom_id res chain seq x y z
N MET A 1 2.31 2.58 -9.68
CA MET A 1 0.90 2.10 -9.86
C MET A 1 0.81 1.00 -10.90
N TYR A 2 1.27 1.22 -12.13
CA TYR A 2 1.25 0.20 -13.19
C TYR A 2 1.99 -1.09 -12.78
N ALA A 3 3.22 -0.97 -12.27
CA ALA A 3 3.99 -2.10 -11.75
C ALA A 3 3.23 -2.95 -10.71
N SER A 4 2.43 -2.32 -9.84
CA SER A 4 1.61 -3.03 -8.85
C SER A 4 0.52 -3.86 -9.50
N ARG A 5 -0.13 -3.33 -10.54
CA ARG A 5 -1.20 -4.03 -11.28
C ARG A 5 -0.64 -5.18 -12.11
N GLU A 6 0.49 -4.95 -12.78
CA GLU A 6 1.21 -5.98 -13.55
C GLU A 6 1.66 -7.14 -12.65
N ALA A 7 2.04 -6.86 -11.41
CA ALA A 7 2.41 -7.87 -10.41
C ALA A 7 1.21 -8.59 -9.75
N GLY A 8 -0.03 -8.30 -10.15
CA GLY A 8 -1.22 -9.01 -9.70
C GLY A 8 -2.08 -8.27 -8.66
N ALA A 9 -1.89 -6.97 -8.45
CA ALA A 9 -2.87 -6.18 -7.70
C ALA A 9 -4.19 -6.09 -8.49
N LEU A 10 -5.32 -6.27 -7.79
CA LEU A 10 -6.66 -6.05 -8.35
C LEU A 10 -6.87 -4.60 -8.77
N GLY A 11 -6.25 -3.67 -8.05
CA GLY A 11 -6.31 -2.25 -8.33
C GLY A 11 -5.26 -1.45 -7.55
N ALA A 12 -5.00 -0.23 -8.02
CA ALA A 12 -4.06 0.69 -7.41
C ALA A 12 -4.52 2.14 -7.66
N LYS A 13 -4.46 2.99 -6.63
CA LYS A 13 -4.65 4.45 -6.78
C LYS A 13 -3.75 5.26 -5.83
N ILE A 14 -3.59 6.54 -6.14
CA ILE A 14 -2.94 7.52 -5.26
C ILE A 14 -3.82 7.80 -4.04
N THR A 15 -3.24 8.16 -2.90
CA THR A 15 -4.00 8.62 -1.73
C THR A 15 -4.14 10.15 -1.77
N GLY A 16 -5.31 10.69 -1.42
CA GLY A 16 -5.54 12.14 -1.37
C GLY A 16 -5.74 12.80 -2.74
N ALA A 17 -5.29 14.06 -2.86
CA ALA A 17 -5.54 14.94 -4.01
C ALA A 17 -4.75 14.60 -5.29
N GLY A 18 -3.61 13.90 -5.15
CA GLY A 18 -2.74 13.53 -6.27
C GLY A 18 -1.41 14.28 -6.30
N GLY A 19 -0.66 14.16 -7.40
CA GLY A 19 0.62 14.86 -7.62
C GLY A 19 1.86 14.27 -6.94
N GLY A 20 1.69 13.29 -6.05
CA GLY A 20 2.79 12.58 -5.39
C GLY A 20 2.39 11.95 -4.07
N GLY A 21 3.39 11.61 -3.24
CA GLY A 21 3.18 11.02 -1.92
C GLY A 21 2.86 9.53 -1.95
N CYS A 22 1.84 9.13 -1.19
CA CYS A 22 1.50 7.72 -1.01
C CYS A 22 0.52 7.20 -2.07
N MET A 23 0.58 5.90 -2.30
CA MET A 23 -0.39 5.16 -3.11
C MET A 23 -0.71 3.85 -2.41
N TYR A 24 -1.89 3.28 -2.69
CA TYR A 24 -2.26 1.97 -2.18
C TYR A 24 -2.58 1.01 -3.33
N ALA A 25 -2.18 -0.25 -3.17
CA ALA A 25 -2.47 -1.34 -4.08
C ALA A 25 -3.25 -2.44 -3.33
N LEU A 26 -4.42 -2.82 -3.86
CA LEU A 26 -5.22 -3.90 -3.31
C LEU A 26 -4.78 -5.23 -3.94
N ALA A 27 -4.08 -6.06 -3.17
CA ALA A 27 -3.42 -7.27 -3.69
C ALA A 27 -3.60 -8.49 -2.76
N PRO A 28 -4.84 -8.97 -2.51
CA PRO A 28 -5.06 -10.15 -1.69
C PRO A 28 -4.37 -11.38 -2.30
N GLY A 29 -3.51 -12.05 -1.52
CA GLY A 29 -2.75 -13.22 -1.96
C GLY A 29 -1.55 -12.91 -2.86
N LYS A 30 -1.27 -11.64 -3.14
CA LYS A 30 -0.18 -11.15 -4.00
C LYS A 30 0.63 -10.03 -3.37
N GLN A 31 0.52 -9.85 -2.05
CA GLN A 31 1.10 -8.71 -1.33
C GLN A 31 2.62 -8.63 -1.50
N THR A 32 3.32 -9.77 -1.44
CA THR A 32 4.79 -9.83 -1.52
C THR A 32 5.29 -9.52 -2.92
N GLU A 33 4.67 -10.09 -3.96
CA GLU A 33 5.01 -9.83 -5.35
C GLU A 33 4.76 -8.37 -5.72
N VAL A 34 3.61 -7.82 -5.29
CA VAL A 34 3.26 -6.42 -5.51
C VAL A 34 4.18 -5.47 -4.76
N ALA A 35 4.54 -5.77 -3.51
CA ALA A 35 5.51 -4.98 -2.76
C ALA A 35 6.88 -4.98 -3.46
N THR A 36 7.35 -6.15 -3.92
CA THR A 36 8.62 -6.28 -4.65
C THR A 36 8.60 -5.43 -5.93
N ALA A 37 7.51 -5.50 -6.72
CA ALA A 37 7.36 -4.70 -7.92
C ALA A 37 7.35 -3.18 -7.63
N ILE A 38 6.68 -2.74 -6.56
CA ILE A 38 6.71 -1.34 -6.12
C ILE A 38 8.13 -0.89 -5.77
N LYS A 39 8.89 -1.74 -5.06
CA LYS A 39 10.28 -1.45 -4.69
C LYS A 39 11.20 -1.33 -5.91
N ILE A 40 11.07 -2.25 -6.87
CA ILE A 40 11.82 -2.21 -8.14
C ILE A 40 11.50 -0.93 -8.93
N ALA A 41 10.24 -0.49 -8.91
CA ALA A 41 9.80 0.76 -9.53
C ALA A 41 10.19 2.03 -8.74
N GLY A 42 10.98 1.92 -7.67
CA GLY A 42 11.50 3.04 -6.89
C GLY A 42 10.62 3.50 -5.72
N GLY A 43 9.54 2.78 -5.40
CA GLY A 43 8.70 3.06 -4.24
C GLY A 43 9.20 2.41 -2.95
N VAL A 44 8.63 2.84 -1.81
CA VAL A 44 8.90 2.25 -0.49
C VAL A 44 7.62 1.57 0.01
N PRO A 45 7.42 0.26 -0.27
CA PRO A 45 6.17 -0.43 0.06
C PRO A 45 6.08 -0.77 1.55
N MET A 46 4.85 -0.77 2.06
CA MET A 46 4.47 -1.33 3.35
C MET A 46 3.29 -2.27 3.15
N ILE A 47 3.41 -3.53 3.55
CA ILE A 47 2.30 -4.48 3.52
C ILE A 47 1.44 -4.23 4.75
N THR A 48 0.16 -3.91 4.54
CA THR A 48 -0.79 -3.60 5.62
C THR A 48 -2.20 -4.12 5.31
N LYS A 49 -3.10 -3.98 6.27
CA LYS A 49 -4.52 -4.36 6.17
C LYS A 49 -5.43 -3.20 6.57
N ILE A 50 -6.67 -3.24 6.11
CA ILE A 50 -7.70 -2.28 6.54
C ILE A 50 -7.94 -2.49 8.03
N SER A 51 -7.77 -1.42 8.83
CA SER A 51 -8.13 -1.41 10.25
C SER A 51 -9.57 -0.94 10.44
N ARG A 52 -10.23 -1.43 11.49
CA ARG A 52 -11.51 -0.90 11.99
C ARG A 52 -11.36 -0.14 13.30
N GLU A 53 -10.14 -0.10 13.85
CA GLU A 53 -9.83 0.66 15.06
C GLU A 53 -9.56 2.12 14.69
N GLY A 54 -10.17 3.03 15.45
CA GLY A 54 -9.93 4.47 15.37
C GLY A 54 -8.84 4.91 16.35
N LEU A 55 -9.07 6.04 17.00
CA LEU A 55 -8.19 6.56 18.05
C LEU A 55 -8.13 5.60 19.26
N ARG A 56 -6.91 5.34 19.76
CA ARG A 56 -6.64 4.65 21.02
C ARG A 56 -5.72 5.52 21.87
N ILE A 57 -6.02 5.62 23.17
CA ILE A 57 -5.12 6.25 24.15
C ILE A 57 -4.24 5.13 24.71
N GLU A 58 -2.93 5.36 24.70
CA GLU A 58 -1.93 4.45 25.25
C GLU A 58 -1.23 5.16 26.41
N ASP A 59 -1.17 4.51 27.57
CA ASP A 59 -0.37 4.99 28.69
C ASP A 59 1.11 4.71 28.40
N VAL A 60 1.94 5.75 28.47
CA VAL A 60 3.39 5.59 28.41
C VAL A 60 3.87 5.38 29.84
N ILE A 61 4.27 4.15 30.16
CA ILE A 61 5.00 3.82 31.40
C ILE A 61 6.48 4.09 31.19
#